data_AF-A0A6A6N9I9-F1
#
_entry.id   AF-A0A6A6N9I9-F1
#
_cell.length_a   1.000
_cell.length_b   1.000
_cell.length_c   1.000
_cell.angle_alpha   90.00
_cell.angle_beta   90.00
_cell.angle_gamma   90.00
#
_symmetry.space_group_name_H-M   'P 1'
#
loop_
_entity.id
_entity.type
_entity.pdbx_description
1 polymer ?
#
loop_
_entity_poly.entity_id
_entity_poly.type
_entity_poly.pdbx_seq_one_letter_code
_entity_poly.pdbx_strand_id
1 'polypeptide(L)'
;MPKNVVAQNCGCAANLCCSQYGYCGTGDPYCGQGCKEGPCYSTPTPTTPSSSVSVADVVTPDFFNDFFNGIINQAAGNCAGKNFYSRDTFLSALNSYSDFGNIGSDDDSKREIAAFLAHVTHERGRKNYFGRGPLQLTWNYNYGPAGQSNNFDGLNAPETVANDPVVSFKTALWFWMNNVRPVVTQGFGATIRAINGAIECNGGNSVALQARIGYYTDYCNQFGVSPGDNLSG
;
A
#
# COMPACT_ATOMS: atom_id res chain seq x y z
N MET A 1 -27.49 -50.33 -4.28
CA MET A 1 -26.04 -50.33 -4.62
C MET A 1 -25.70 -48.94 -5.15
N PRO A 2 -24.79 -48.17 -4.53
CA PRO A 2 -24.36 -46.90 -5.10
C PRO A 2 -23.46 -47.19 -6.31
N LYS A 3 -23.85 -46.67 -7.48
CA LYS A 3 -23.02 -46.73 -8.69
C LYS A 3 -21.81 -45.82 -8.47
N ASN A 4 -20.62 -46.42 -8.53
CA ASN A 4 -19.34 -45.73 -8.56
C ASN A 4 -19.42 -44.50 -9.46
N VAL A 5 -19.16 -43.32 -8.88
CA VAL A 5 -18.97 -42.08 -9.63
C VAL A 5 -17.65 -42.26 -10.37
N VAL A 6 -17.74 -42.73 -11.61
CA VAL A 6 -16.58 -42.81 -12.49
C VAL A 6 -16.16 -41.37 -12.76
N ALA A 7 -14.99 -40.97 -12.24
CA ALA A 7 -14.31 -39.77 -12.70
C ALA A 7 -14.22 -39.89 -14.23
N GLN A 8 -14.95 -39.04 -14.96
CA GLN A 8 -15.20 -39.28 -16.39
C GLN A 8 -13.88 -39.15 -17.15
N ASN A 9 -13.38 -40.29 -17.59
CA ASN A 9 -12.29 -40.44 -18.53
C ASN A 9 -12.64 -39.61 -19.79
N CYS A 10 -11.78 -38.68 -20.19
CA CYS A 10 -12.07 -37.62 -21.15
C CYS A 10 -12.85 -38.10 -22.39
N GLY A 11 -13.87 -37.33 -22.78
CA GLY A 11 -14.83 -37.64 -23.85
C GLY A 11 -15.78 -36.47 -24.10
N CYS A 12 -15.24 -35.26 -24.02
CA CYS A 12 -16.02 -34.02 -24.01
C CYS A 12 -16.57 -33.68 -25.41
N ALA A 13 -17.68 -32.94 -25.44
CA ALA A 13 -18.20 -32.38 -26.69
C ALA A 13 -17.14 -31.47 -27.35
N ALA A 14 -17.17 -31.33 -28.68
CA ALA A 14 -16.09 -30.72 -29.47
C ALA A 14 -15.63 -29.32 -29.03
N ASN A 15 -16.47 -28.56 -28.33
CA ASN A 15 -16.17 -27.20 -27.87
C ASN A 15 -15.87 -27.11 -26.35
N LEU A 16 -15.72 -28.25 -25.67
CA LEU A 16 -15.45 -28.32 -24.23
C LEU A 16 -14.06 -28.90 -23.97
N CYS A 17 -13.37 -28.32 -23.00
CA CYS A 17 -12.07 -28.78 -22.52
C CYS A 17 -12.22 -29.85 -21.46
N CYS A 18 -11.33 -30.84 -21.44
CA CYS A 18 -11.20 -31.80 -20.36
C CYS A 18 -10.16 -31.30 -19.35
N SER A 19 -10.56 -31.01 -18.12
CA SER A 19 -9.65 -30.55 -17.07
C SER A 19 -8.64 -31.62 -16.66
N GLN A 20 -7.62 -31.22 -15.90
CA GLN A 20 -6.64 -32.15 -15.31
C GLN A 20 -7.29 -33.23 -14.42
N TYR A 21 -8.50 -32.98 -13.92
CA TYR A 21 -9.26 -33.91 -13.08
C TYR A 21 -10.29 -34.75 -13.85
N GLY A 22 -10.35 -34.63 -15.18
CA GLY A 22 -11.27 -35.41 -16.02
C GLY A 22 -12.69 -34.83 -16.07
N TYR A 23 -12.86 -33.51 -15.97
CA TYR A 23 -14.18 -32.88 -16.09
C TYR A 23 -14.27 -32.02 -17.34
N CYS A 24 -15.42 -32.03 -18.00
CA CYS A 24 -15.67 -31.23 -19.20
C CYS A 24 -16.22 -29.85 -18.85
N GLY A 25 -15.67 -28.79 -19.45
CA GLY A 25 -16.14 -27.42 -19.25
C GLY A 25 -15.44 -26.39 -20.13
N THR A 26 -15.68 -25.11 -19.84
CA THR A 26 -15.06 -23.97 -20.53
C THR A 26 -14.42 -23.02 -19.52
N GLY A 27 -13.49 -22.17 -19.98
CA GLY A 27 -12.75 -21.25 -19.12
C GLY A 27 -11.54 -21.90 -18.44
N ASP A 28 -10.73 -21.08 -17.76
CA ASP A 28 -9.44 -21.46 -17.18
C ASP A 28 -9.46 -22.74 -16.31
N PRO A 29 -10.48 -23.01 -15.46
CA PRO A 29 -10.49 -24.22 -14.64
C PRO A 29 -10.52 -25.54 -15.42
N TYR A 30 -10.94 -25.49 -16.70
CA TYR A 30 -11.08 -26.66 -17.56
C TYR A 30 -10.11 -26.63 -18.74
N CYS A 31 -9.93 -25.46 -19.34
CA CYS A 31 -9.11 -25.22 -20.52
C CYS A 31 -7.69 -24.75 -20.19
N GLY A 32 -7.42 -24.33 -18.96
CA GLY A 32 -6.12 -23.82 -18.54
C GLY A 32 -5.13 -24.93 -18.20
N GLN A 33 -4.30 -24.69 -17.19
CA GLN A 33 -3.19 -25.57 -16.83
C GLN A 33 -3.63 -27.02 -16.58
N GLY A 34 -2.97 -27.96 -17.25
CA GLY A 34 -3.23 -29.39 -17.12
C GLY A 34 -4.47 -29.89 -17.86
N CYS A 35 -5.06 -29.07 -18.75
CA CYS A 35 -6.10 -29.53 -19.67
C CYS A 35 -5.60 -30.71 -20.52
N LYS A 36 -6.41 -31.78 -20.58
CA LYS A 36 -6.07 -33.08 -21.18
C LYS A 36 -6.51 -33.20 -22.64
N GLU A 37 -7.66 -32.64 -22.99
CA GLU A 37 -8.29 -32.75 -24.33
C GLU A 37 -9.20 -31.53 -24.61
N GLY A 38 -9.54 -31.28 -25.88
CA GLY A 38 -10.39 -30.15 -26.31
C GLY A 38 -9.59 -28.89 -26.65
N PRO A 39 -10.24 -27.70 -26.73
CA PRO A 39 -9.57 -26.45 -27.06
C PRO A 39 -8.80 -25.89 -25.85
N CYS A 40 -7.91 -26.70 -25.29
CA CYS A 40 -7.02 -26.31 -24.21
C CYS A 40 -6.28 -25.03 -24.59
N TYR A 41 -6.25 -24.06 -23.69
CA TYR A 41 -5.40 -22.91 -23.83
C TYR A 41 -3.96 -23.41 -23.95
N SER A 42 -3.26 -22.96 -24.99
CA SER A 42 -1.83 -23.16 -25.10
C SER A 42 -1.19 -22.53 -23.87
N THR A 43 -0.97 -23.33 -22.83
CA THR A 43 -0.15 -22.89 -21.71
C THR A 43 1.20 -22.51 -22.30
N PRO A 44 1.80 -21.39 -21.85
CA PRO A 44 3.23 -21.22 -22.05
C PRO A 44 3.89 -22.52 -21.57
N THR A 45 4.80 -23.05 -22.37
CA THR A 45 5.66 -24.17 -22.02
C THR A 45 6.09 -24.03 -20.56
N PRO A 46 6.03 -25.07 -19.72
CA PRO A 46 6.67 -25.02 -18.41
C PRO A 46 8.15 -24.73 -18.68
N THR A 47 8.54 -23.47 -18.55
CA THR A 47 9.93 -23.08 -18.55
C THR A 47 10.50 -23.74 -17.31
N THR A 48 11.36 -24.73 -17.54
CA THR A 48 12.35 -25.16 -16.56
C THR A 48 12.83 -23.93 -15.81
N PRO A 49 12.90 -23.92 -14.46
CA PRO A 49 13.38 -22.77 -13.70
C PRO A 49 14.74 -22.39 -14.29
N SER A 50 14.77 -21.28 -15.01
CA SER A 50 16.01 -20.70 -15.53
C SER A 50 16.40 -19.49 -14.70
N SER A 51 15.83 -19.37 -13.50
CA SER A 51 16.15 -18.25 -12.64
C SER A 51 17.60 -18.39 -12.20
N SER A 52 18.40 -17.37 -12.54
CA SER A 52 19.79 -17.25 -12.07
C SER A 52 19.87 -16.38 -10.81
N VAL A 53 18.70 -16.05 -10.25
CA VAL A 53 18.54 -15.11 -9.15
C VAL A 53 19.02 -15.73 -7.85
N SER A 54 20.05 -15.14 -7.28
CA SER A 54 20.45 -15.39 -5.90
C SER A 54 19.58 -14.52 -4.98
N VAL A 55 18.86 -15.14 -4.04
CA VAL A 55 18.12 -14.40 -3.00
C VAL A 55 19.08 -13.51 -2.18
N ALA A 56 20.33 -13.93 -2.01
CA ALA A 56 21.35 -13.13 -1.33
C ALA A 56 21.73 -11.85 -2.12
N ASP A 57 21.70 -11.90 -3.45
CA ASP A 57 22.02 -10.75 -4.30
C ASP A 57 20.83 -9.80 -4.43
N VAL A 58 19.59 -10.32 -4.36
CA VAL A 58 18.38 -9.50 -4.30
C VAL A 58 18.20 -8.83 -2.95
N VAL A 59 18.40 -9.58 -1.86
CA VAL A 59 18.31 -9.11 -0.49
C VAL A 59 19.72 -8.72 -0.04
N THR A 60 20.22 -7.57 -0.52
CA THR A 60 21.56 -7.08 -0.17
C THR A 60 21.64 -6.71 1.32
N PRO A 61 22.86 -6.58 1.90
CA PRO A 61 23.03 -6.10 3.26
C PRO A 61 22.33 -4.75 3.51
N ASP A 62 22.53 -3.79 2.61
CA ASP A 62 21.92 -2.45 2.73
C ASP A 62 20.41 -2.51 2.62
N PHE A 63 19.88 -3.26 1.65
CA PHE A 63 18.44 -3.45 1.51
C PHE A 63 17.84 -4.12 2.75
N PHE A 64 18.49 -5.17 3.28
CA PHE A 64 18.01 -5.85 4.48
C PHE A 64 18.08 -4.94 5.69
N ASN A 65 19.14 -4.14 5.84
CA ASN A 65 19.26 -3.18 6.92
C ASN A 65 18.18 -2.10 6.84
N ASP A 66 17.89 -1.57 5.65
CA ASP A 66 16.82 -0.59 5.45
C ASP A 66 15.43 -1.18 5.72
N PHE A 67 15.15 -2.35 5.14
CA PHE A 67 13.95 -3.16 5.41
C PHE A 67 13.76 -3.40 6.91
N PHE A 68 14.83 -3.85 7.59
CA PHE A 68 14.77 -4.27 8.98
C PHE A 68 14.77 -3.10 9.96
N ASN A 69 15.50 -2.02 9.67
CA ASN A 69 15.42 -0.77 10.41
C ASN A 69 14.02 -0.14 10.28
N GLY A 70 13.39 -0.23 9.10
CA GLY A 70 11.99 0.15 8.90
C GLY A 70 11.01 -0.64 9.77
N ILE A 71 11.34 -1.90 10.10
CA ILE A 71 10.56 -2.77 10.98
C ILE A 71 10.88 -2.52 12.48
N ILE A 72 12.15 -2.35 12.86
CA ILE A 72 12.63 -2.26 14.26
C ILE A 72 12.57 -0.89 14.89
N ASN A 73 12.62 0.19 14.10
CA ASN A 73 12.48 1.55 14.62
C ASN A 73 11.12 1.78 15.31
N GLN A 74 10.21 0.81 15.21
CA GLN A 74 8.90 0.74 15.86
C GLN A 74 8.95 0.07 17.26
N ALA A 75 10.08 -0.51 17.68
CA ALA A 75 10.25 -1.19 18.97
C ALA A 75 11.11 -0.36 19.95
N ALA A 76 10.73 -0.38 21.24
CA ALA A 76 11.47 0.30 22.31
C ALA A 76 12.96 -0.12 22.32
N GLY A 77 13.86 0.79 22.70
CA GLY A 77 15.32 0.58 22.65
C GLY A 77 15.85 -0.68 23.34
N ASN A 78 15.08 -1.24 24.29
CA ASN A 78 15.39 -2.44 25.05
C ASN A 78 14.66 -3.72 24.56
N CYS A 79 14.00 -3.68 23.40
CA CYS A 79 13.30 -4.84 22.86
C CYS A 79 14.30 -5.93 22.43
N ALA A 80 14.17 -7.14 23.00
CA ALA A 80 15.01 -8.29 22.67
C ALA A 80 15.01 -8.64 21.17
N GLY A 81 13.96 -8.24 20.45
CA GLY A 81 13.82 -8.42 19.01
C GLY A 81 14.80 -7.62 18.15
N LYS A 82 15.48 -6.59 18.70
CA LYS A 82 16.35 -5.70 17.90
C LYS A 82 17.58 -6.39 17.30
N ASN A 83 18.05 -7.46 17.94
CA ASN A 83 19.18 -8.28 17.48
C ASN A 83 18.74 -9.69 17.06
N PHE A 84 17.42 -9.94 16.98
CA PHE A 84 16.89 -11.29 16.78
C PHE A 84 16.81 -11.69 15.31
N TYR A 85 16.48 -10.76 14.41
CA TYR A 85 16.54 -11.05 12.98
C TYR A 85 17.77 -10.39 12.38
N SER A 86 18.50 -11.14 11.57
CA SER A 86 19.65 -10.66 10.81
C SER A 86 19.56 -11.20 9.39
N ARG A 87 20.25 -10.55 8.46
CA ARG A 87 20.33 -11.02 7.08
C ARG A 87 20.89 -12.44 7.02
N ASP A 88 21.91 -12.72 7.82
CA ASP A 88 22.55 -14.03 7.87
C ASP A 88 21.60 -15.11 8.40
N THR A 89 20.78 -14.79 9.40
CA THR A 89 19.74 -15.69 9.91
C THR A 89 18.65 -15.93 8.85
N PHE A 90 18.24 -14.89 8.12
CA PHE A 90 17.29 -15.01 7.01
C PHE A 90 17.83 -15.91 5.90
N LEU A 91 19.06 -15.67 5.43
CA LEU A 91 19.70 -16.49 4.40
C LEU A 91 19.95 -17.93 4.88
N SER A 92 20.30 -18.12 6.15
CA SER A 92 20.48 -19.45 6.73
C SER A 92 19.17 -20.25 6.75
N ALA A 93 18.03 -19.59 6.96
CA ALA A 93 16.72 -20.24 6.93
C ALA A 93 16.37 -20.73 5.51
N LEU A 94 16.83 -20.05 4.46
CA LEU A 94 16.60 -20.46 3.06
C LEU A 94 17.22 -21.82 2.72
N ASN A 95 18.24 -22.28 3.48
CA ASN A 95 18.79 -23.63 3.31
C ASN A 95 17.75 -24.74 3.50
N SER A 96 16.64 -24.46 4.19
CA SER A 96 15.51 -25.39 4.37
C SER A 96 14.39 -25.22 3.33
N TYR A 97 14.47 -24.20 2.47
CA TYR A 97 13.43 -23.82 1.50
C TYR A 97 14.06 -23.49 0.15
N SER A 98 14.70 -24.48 -0.48
CA SER A 98 15.49 -24.31 -1.72
C SER A 98 14.69 -23.78 -2.92
N ASP A 99 13.37 -23.90 -2.89
CA ASP A 99 12.49 -23.48 -3.98
C ASP A 99 12.10 -21.99 -3.88
N PHE A 100 12.26 -21.39 -2.70
CA PHE A 100 11.90 -19.99 -2.46
C PHE A 100 12.80 -19.05 -3.25
N GLY A 101 12.19 -18.14 -4.02
CA GLY A 101 12.92 -17.21 -4.89
C GLY A 101 13.53 -17.90 -6.10
N ASN A 102 13.05 -19.09 -6.47
CA ASN A 102 13.47 -19.84 -7.65
C ASN A 102 12.26 -20.38 -8.41
N ILE A 103 11.41 -19.46 -8.86
CA ILE A 103 10.19 -19.77 -9.60
C ILE A 103 10.17 -18.99 -10.91
N GLY A 104 9.74 -19.67 -11.98
CA GLY A 104 9.50 -19.04 -13.29
C GLY A 104 10.73 -18.30 -13.84
N SER A 105 10.53 -17.04 -14.19
CA SER A 105 11.58 -16.13 -14.64
C SER A 105 12.34 -15.48 -13.47
N ASP A 106 13.47 -14.82 -13.76
CA ASP A 106 14.18 -13.97 -12.79
C ASP A 106 13.25 -12.93 -12.14
N ASP A 107 12.31 -12.39 -12.92
CA ASP A 107 11.34 -11.41 -12.44
C ASP A 107 10.28 -12.04 -11.53
N ASP A 108 9.86 -13.27 -11.79
CA ASP A 108 8.92 -14.00 -10.93
C ASP A 108 9.56 -14.33 -9.58
N SER A 109 10.82 -14.75 -9.60
CA SER A 109 11.62 -15.00 -8.40
C SER A 109 11.81 -13.74 -7.56
N LYS A 110 12.12 -12.60 -8.18
CA LYS A 110 12.17 -11.30 -7.49
C LYS A 110 10.81 -10.87 -6.94
N ARG A 111 9.71 -11.13 -7.67
CA ARG A 111 8.34 -10.85 -7.21
C ARG A 111 7.96 -11.68 -5.99
N GLU A 112 8.34 -12.96 -5.95
CA GLU A 112 8.11 -13.82 -4.79
C GLU A 112 8.83 -13.30 -3.53
N ILE A 113 10.13 -12.97 -3.67
CA ILE A 113 10.94 -12.40 -2.58
C ILE A 113 10.30 -11.09 -2.07
N ALA A 114 9.91 -10.20 -2.99
CA ALA A 114 9.28 -8.94 -2.66
C ALA A 114 7.91 -9.14 -1.95
N ALA A 115 7.09 -10.07 -2.44
CA ALA A 115 5.78 -10.37 -1.86
C ALA A 115 5.90 -10.90 -0.43
N PHE A 116 6.83 -11.82 -0.18
CA PHE A 116 7.10 -12.33 1.16
C PHE A 116 7.51 -11.20 2.12
N LEU A 117 8.48 -10.38 1.74
CA LEU A 117 8.96 -9.26 2.56
C LEU A 117 7.85 -8.21 2.79
N ALA A 118 7.02 -7.95 1.78
CA ALA A 118 5.86 -7.06 1.91
C ALA A 118 4.83 -7.59 2.91
N HIS A 119 4.51 -8.89 2.87
CA HIS A 119 3.62 -9.51 3.85
C HIS A 119 4.22 -9.54 5.26
N VAL A 120 5.50 -9.87 5.41
CA VAL A 120 6.21 -9.78 6.71
C VAL A 120 6.13 -8.35 7.28
N THR A 121 6.27 -7.35 6.41
CA THR A 121 6.11 -5.94 6.79
C THR A 121 4.67 -5.63 7.17
N HIS A 122 3.67 -6.12 6.43
CA HIS A 122 2.25 -5.90 6.71
C HIS A 122 1.81 -6.51 8.05
N GLU A 123 2.23 -7.74 8.34
CA GLU A 123 1.90 -8.47 9.57
C GLU A 123 2.56 -7.87 10.81
N ARG A 124 3.65 -7.10 10.65
CA ARG A 124 4.38 -6.40 11.73
C ARG A 124 4.18 -4.88 11.76
N GLY A 125 3.66 -4.28 10.69
CA GLY A 125 3.79 -2.85 10.37
C GLY A 125 2.47 -2.14 10.08
N ARG A 126 1.46 -2.29 10.95
CA ARG A 126 0.32 -1.37 10.97
C ARG A 126 0.76 0.02 11.49
N LYS A 127 1.41 0.82 10.64
CA LYS A 127 1.56 2.26 10.91
C LYS A 127 0.23 2.95 10.59
N ASN A 128 -0.41 3.51 11.62
CA ASN A 128 -1.67 4.20 11.45
C ASN A 128 -1.44 5.62 10.88
N TYR A 129 -1.88 5.85 9.65
CA TYR A 129 -1.85 7.17 8.98
C TYR A 129 -3.03 8.07 9.41
N PHE A 130 -3.31 8.12 10.71
CA PHE A 130 -4.30 9.04 11.28
C PHE A 130 -3.81 10.50 11.24
N GLY A 131 -4.72 11.44 11.45
CA GLY A 131 -4.45 12.88 11.44
C GLY A 131 -3.32 13.29 12.40
N ARG A 132 -2.29 13.96 11.88
CA ARG A 132 -1.22 14.58 12.68
C ARG A 132 -0.93 16.01 12.22
N GLY A 133 -0.42 16.80 13.16
CA GLY A 133 -0.06 18.20 12.92
C GLY A 133 -1.26 19.12 12.71
N PRO A 134 -0.98 20.41 12.37
CA PRO A 134 -1.99 21.47 12.38
C PRO A 134 -3.17 21.27 11.42
N LEU A 135 -2.93 20.66 10.24
CA LEU A 135 -3.97 20.34 9.27
C LEU A 135 -4.36 18.86 9.24
N GLN A 136 -4.04 18.11 10.31
CA GLN A 136 -4.42 16.70 10.45
C GLN A 136 -4.09 15.88 9.20
N LEU A 137 -2.82 15.91 8.76
CA LEU A 137 -2.36 15.11 7.63
C LEU A 137 -2.76 13.65 7.86
N THR A 138 -3.56 13.09 6.95
CA THR A 138 -4.16 11.76 7.07
C THR A 138 -3.90 11.01 5.77
N TRP A 139 -3.84 9.68 5.86
CA TRP A 139 -3.61 8.75 4.74
C TRP A 139 -2.18 8.72 4.19
N ASN A 140 -1.69 7.52 3.92
CA ASN A 140 -0.40 7.24 3.30
C ASN A 140 -0.14 8.04 2.01
N TYR A 141 -1.17 8.24 1.18
CA TYR A 141 -1.05 9.01 -0.07
C TYR A 141 -0.72 10.49 0.15
N ASN A 142 -0.94 11.04 1.34
CA ASN A 142 -0.49 12.39 1.72
C ASN A 142 0.86 12.36 2.44
N TYR A 143 1.08 11.39 3.33
CA TYR A 143 2.33 11.29 4.09
C TYR A 143 3.56 11.05 3.22
N GLY A 144 3.48 10.17 2.21
CA GLY A 144 4.61 9.88 1.32
C GLY A 144 5.09 11.11 0.54
N PRO A 145 4.23 11.76 -0.26
CA PRO A 145 4.59 12.99 -1.00
C PRO A 145 5.00 14.16 -0.10
N ALA A 146 4.35 14.33 1.06
CA ALA A 146 4.75 15.34 2.04
C ALA A 146 6.16 15.06 2.59
N GLY A 147 6.47 13.79 2.85
CA GLY A 147 7.79 13.29 3.24
C GLY A 147 8.88 13.66 2.24
N GLN A 148 8.65 13.27 0.99
CA GLN A 148 9.56 13.56 -0.13
C GLN A 148 9.83 15.08 -0.27
N SER A 149 8.77 15.90 -0.19
CA SER A 149 8.91 17.36 -0.34
C SER A 149 9.62 18.04 0.83
N ASN A 150 9.66 17.42 2.01
CA ASN A 150 10.14 18.04 3.25
C ASN A 150 11.33 17.32 3.88
N ASN A 151 11.92 16.36 3.15
CA ASN A 151 13.08 15.58 3.55
C ASN A 151 12.85 14.79 4.85
N PHE A 152 11.71 14.11 4.98
CA PHE A 152 11.45 13.13 6.04
C PHE A 152 10.77 11.88 5.47
N ASP A 153 10.91 10.75 6.15
CA ASP A 153 10.28 9.51 5.73
C ASP A 153 8.82 9.45 6.19
N GLY A 154 7.90 9.91 5.34
CA GLY A 154 6.48 9.93 5.69
C GLY A 154 5.79 8.56 5.70
N LEU A 155 6.33 7.55 5.00
CA LEU A 155 5.71 6.22 4.93
C LEU A 155 6.23 5.33 6.07
N ASN A 156 7.52 5.40 6.35
CA ASN A 156 8.14 4.57 7.37
C ASN A 156 8.35 5.29 8.70
N ALA A 157 8.17 6.61 8.79
CA ALA A 157 8.21 7.38 10.04
C ALA A 157 7.12 8.49 10.12
N PRO A 158 5.82 8.15 9.93
CA PRO A 158 4.71 9.12 10.00
C PRO A 158 4.59 9.84 11.36
N GLU A 159 5.09 9.24 12.44
CA GLU A 159 5.19 9.85 13.77
C GLU A 159 6.07 11.11 13.80
N THR A 160 6.97 11.29 12.84
CA THR A 160 7.82 12.49 12.72
C THR A 160 6.96 13.76 12.67
N VAL A 161 5.78 13.70 12.04
CA VAL A 161 4.82 14.81 11.95
C VAL A 161 4.28 15.24 13.32
N ALA A 162 4.25 14.33 14.30
CA ALA A 162 3.81 14.62 15.67
C ALA A 162 4.98 14.97 16.61
N ASN A 163 6.19 14.49 16.32
CA ASN A 163 7.34 14.60 17.21
C ASN A 163 8.27 15.78 16.87
N ASP A 164 8.28 16.24 15.62
CA ASP A 164 9.07 17.40 15.18
C ASP A 164 8.12 18.55 14.81
N PRO A 165 8.13 19.66 15.57
CA PRO A 165 7.23 20.79 15.32
C PRO A 165 7.49 21.46 13.96
N VAL A 166 8.73 21.50 13.47
CA VAL A 166 9.07 22.07 12.17
C VAL A 166 8.54 21.19 11.05
N VAL A 167 8.72 19.86 11.15
CA VAL A 167 8.13 18.92 10.19
C VAL A 167 6.61 18.99 10.24
N SER A 168 6.02 19.13 11.43
CA SER A 168 4.58 19.30 11.62
C SER A 168 4.03 20.48 10.81
N PHE A 169 4.63 21.67 10.95
CA PHE A 169 4.23 22.83 10.17
C PHE A 169 4.54 22.69 8.68
N LYS A 170 5.68 22.10 8.30
CA LYS A 170 6.05 21.82 6.91
C LYS A 170 5.01 20.96 6.20
N THR A 171 4.50 19.92 6.87
CA THR A 171 3.44 19.08 6.28
C THR A 171 2.10 19.80 6.10
N ALA A 172 1.72 20.66 7.06
CA ALA A 172 0.53 21.51 6.92
C ALA A 172 0.68 22.49 5.76
N LEU A 173 1.83 23.17 5.65
CA LEU A 173 2.13 24.07 4.55
C LEU A 173 2.17 23.33 3.21
N TRP A 174 2.78 22.15 3.15
CA TRP A 174 2.77 21.32 1.95
C TRP A 174 1.35 20.99 1.49
N PHE A 175 0.47 20.56 2.41
CA PHE A 175 -0.92 20.26 2.07
C PHE A 175 -1.65 21.51 1.58
N TRP A 176 -1.45 22.64 2.26
CA TRP A 176 -2.02 23.93 1.88
C TRP A 176 -1.60 24.35 0.47
N MET A 177 -0.30 24.30 0.17
CA MET A 177 0.24 24.76 -1.11
C MET A 177 -0.25 23.91 -2.30
N ASN A 178 -0.43 22.61 -2.09
CA ASN A 178 -0.81 21.68 -3.15
C ASN A 178 -2.32 21.53 -3.33
N ASN A 179 -3.11 21.62 -2.26
CA ASN A 179 -4.55 21.30 -2.31
C ASN A 179 -5.46 22.51 -2.06
N VAL A 180 -5.00 23.51 -1.29
CA VAL A 180 -5.86 24.62 -0.84
C VAL A 180 -5.55 25.91 -1.58
N ARG A 181 -4.28 26.27 -1.72
CA ARG A 181 -3.81 27.49 -2.40
C ARG A 181 -4.45 27.71 -3.79
N PRO A 182 -4.63 26.67 -4.65
CA PRO A 182 -5.26 26.87 -5.96
C PRO A 182 -6.69 27.42 -5.92
N VAL A 183 -7.41 27.27 -4.80
CA VAL A 183 -8.81 27.67 -4.66
C VAL A 183 -9.04 28.86 -3.72
N VAL A 184 -7.98 29.45 -3.13
CA VAL A 184 -8.10 30.55 -2.16
C VAL A 184 -8.84 31.76 -2.73
N THR A 185 -8.64 32.08 -4.01
CA THR A 185 -9.31 33.21 -4.68
C THR A 185 -10.80 32.99 -4.92
N GLN A 186 -11.30 31.77 -4.72
CA GLN A 186 -12.73 31.45 -4.81
C GLN A 186 -13.48 31.74 -3.50
N GLY A 187 -12.77 32.12 -2.43
CA GLY A 187 -13.33 32.44 -1.12
C GLY A 187 -13.06 31.37 -0.06
N PHE A 188 -13.30 31.73 1.19
CA PHE A 188 -12.97 30.87 2.34
C PHE A 188 -13.74 29.54 2.33
N GLY A 189 -14.99 29.52 1.86
CA GLY A 189 -15.78 28.29 1.71
C GLY A 189 -15.11 27.26 0.78
N ALA A 190 -14.45 27.71 -0.30
CA ALA A 190 -13.72 26.82 -1.20
C ALA A 190 -12.49 26.19 -0.52
N THR A 191 -11.84 26.91 0.40
CA THR A 191 -10.71 26.37 1.18
C THR A 191 -11.16 25.29 2.17
N ILE A 192 -12.33 25.45 2.79
CA ILE A 192 -12.91 24.45 3.69
C ILE A 192 -13.22 23.15 2.93
N ARG A 193 -13.81 23.27 1.73
CA ARG A 193 -14.05 22.14 0.83
C ARG A 193 -12.78 21.41 0.44
N ALA A 194 -11.72 22.15 0.08
CA ALA A 194 -10.44 21.55 -0.27
C ALA A 194 -9.79 20.77 0.89
N ILE A 195 -10.07 21.16 2.13
CA ILE A 195 -9.56 20.48 3.34
C ILE A 195 -10.43 19.28 3.73
N ASN A 196 -11.77 19.38 3.64
CA ASN A 196 -12.71 18.41 4.22
C ASN A 196 -13.65 17.73 3.22
N GLY A 197 -13.39 17.81 1.91
CA GLY A 197 -14.34 17.51 0.84
C GLY A 197 -15.06 16.15 0.88
N ALA A 198 -14.53 15.13 1.57
CA ALA A 198 -15.20 13.83 1.73
C ALA A 198 -16.41 13.83 2.71
N ILE A 199 -16.49 14.80 3.63
CA ILE A 199 -17.57 14.89 4.64
C ILE A 199 -18.79 15.66 4.09
N GLU A 200 -18.61 16.48 3.05
CA GLU A 200 -19.65 17.40 2.58
C GLU A 200 -20.58 16.82 1.49
N CYS A 201 -20.27 15.65 0.93
CA CYS A 201 -21.17 14.98 -0.03
C CYS A 201 -22.47 14.43 0.59
N ASN A 202 -22.59 14.40 1.93
CA ASN A 202 -23.75 13.82 2.65
C ASN A 202 -24.43 14.78 3.65
N GLY A 203 -24.31 16.10 3.49
CA GLY A 203 -24.96 17.07 4.38
C GLY A 203 -24.12 17.34 5.64
N GLY A 204 -23.23 18.32 5.53
CA GLY A 204 -22.17 18.59 6.50
C GLY A 204 -22.63 19.09 7.88
N ASN A 205 -21.78 18.83 8.88
CA ASN A 205 -21.90 19.28 10.26
C ASN A 205 -21.77 20.81 10.36
N SER A 206 -22.91 21.51 10.45
CA SER A 206 -23.00 22.98 10.43
C SER A 206 -22.19 23.68 11.54
N VAL A 207 -21.96 23.03 12.68
CA VAL A 207 -21.25 23.62 13.83
C VAL A 207 -19.76 23.81 13.54
N ALA A 208 -19.11 22.83 12.92
CA ALA A 208 -17.68 22.91 12.60
C ALA A 208 -17.41 23.95 11.50
N LEU A 209 -18.32 24.08 10.53
CA LEU A 209 -18.27 25.10 9.49
C LEU A 209 -18.35 26.51 10.09
N GLN A 210 -19.33 26.76 10.96
CA GLN A 210 -19.51 28.06 11.59
C GLN A 210 -18.32 28.45 12.47
N ALA A 211 -17.73 27.50 13.20
CA ALA A 211 -16.51 27.75 13.98
C ALA A 211 -15.32 28.18 13.10
N ARG A 212 -15.13 27.55 11.93
CA ARG A 212 -14.07 27.92 10.99
C ARG A 212 -14.25 29.33 10.44
N ILE A 213 -15.49 29.69 10.08
CA ILE A 213 -15.83 31.03 9.59
C ILE A 213 -15.56 32.07 10.70
N GLY A 214 -15.97 31.79 11.93
CA GLY A 214 -15.72 32.66 13.09
C GLY A 214 -14.23 32.97 13.27
N TYR A 215 -13.38 31.93 13.32
CA TYR A 215 -11.93 32.12 13.43
C TYR A 215 -11.35 32.94 12.27
N TYR A 216 -11.79 32.67 11.04
CA TYR A 216 -11.30 33.41 9.87
C TYR A 216 -11.66 34.89 9.94
N THR A 217 -12.92 35.21 10.28
CA THR A 217 -13.37 36.59 10.45
C THR A 217 -12.60 37.29 11.57
N ASP A 218 -12.39 36.63 12.70
CA ASP A 218 -11.61 37.19 13.82
C ASP A 218 -10.15 37.49 13.44
N TYR A 219 -9.51 36.60 12.68
CA TYR A 219 -8.15 36.83 12.18
C TYR A 219 -8.10 37.96 11.14
N CYS A 220 -9.05 38.02 10.21
CA CYS A 220 -9.17 39.13 9.26
C CYS A 220 -9.32 40.47 9.97
N ASN A 221 -10.15 40.54 11.02
CA ASN A 221 -10.31 41.74 11.85
C ASN A 221 -9.00 42.13 12.55
N GLN A 222 -8.29 41.17 13.14
CA GLN A 222 -6.99 41.41 13.78
C GLN A 222 -5.92 41.87 12.78
N PHE A 223 -5.98 41.39 11.54
CA PHE A 223 -5.07 41.79 10.47
C PHE A 223 -5.50 43.07 9.73
N GLY A 224 -6.65 43.66 10.10
CA GLY A 224 -7.16 44.88 9.47
C GLY A 224 -7.61 44.71 8.01
N VAL A 225 -8.04 43.51 7.63
CA VAL A 225 -8.50 43.19 6.27
C VAL A 225 -9.96 42.71 6.26
N SER A 226 -10.67 42.97 5.16
CA SER A 226 -12.01 42.39 4.96
C SER A 226 -11.91 40.87 4.78
N PRO A 227 -12.80 40.06 5.39
CA PRO A 227 -12.91 38.62 5.12
C PRO A 227 -13.31 38.28 3.67
N GLY A 228 -13.83 39.25 2.91
CA GLY A 228 -14.32 39.02 1.55
C GLY A 228 -15.62 38.22 1.49
N ASP A 229 -16.05 37.92 0.28
CA ASP A 229 -17.28 37.17 -0.01
C ASP A 229 -17.04 35.64 -0.03
N ASN A 230 -18.12 34.84 -0.12
CA ASN A 230 -18.07 33.37 -0.21
C ASN A 230 -17.43 32.68 1.01
N LEU A 231 -17.81 33.13 2.21
CA LEU A 231 -17.30 32.58 3.48
C LEU A 231 -17.82 31.17 3.78
N SER A 232 -19.04 30.86 3.33
CA SER A 232 -19.64 29.53 3.39
C SER A 232 -19.70 28.92 1.98
N GLY A 233 -19.51 27.60 1.91
CA GLY A 233 -19.51 26.83 0.68
C GLY A 233 -20.89 26.58 0.09
#